data_AF-A0A069D2B6-F1
#
_entry.id   AF-A0A069D2B6-F1
#
_cell.length_a   1.000
_cell.length_b   1.000
_cell.length_c   1.000
_cell.angle_alpha   90.00
_cell.angle_beta   90.00
_cell.angle_gamma   90.00
#
_symmetry.space_group_name_H-M   'P 1'
#
loop_
_entity.id
_entity.type
_entity.pdbx_description
1 polymer ?
#
loop_
_entity_poly.entity_id
_entity_poly.type
_entity_poly.pdbx_seq_one_letter_code
_entity_poly.pdbx_strand_id
1 'polypeptide(L)' 'MCQNIEAIKIYCETNHVPVSLIQVDTLHKAKELPCVFNNWAVFYNGNFVTVNLFLDVSYIEKIVNRYATT' A
#
# COMPACT_ATOMS: atom_id res chain seq x y z
N MET A 1 1.07 -12.74 -10.61
CA MET A 1 1.47 -11.40 -10.11
C MET A 1 0.35 -10.66 -9.35
N CYS A 2 -0.90 -11.15 -9.32
CA CYS A 2 -2.01 -10.54 -8.55
C CYS A 2 -2.17 -11.09 -7.12
N GLN A 3 -1.51 -12.19 -6.78
CA GLN A 3 -1.77 -12.91 -5.52
C GLN A 3 -1.41 -12.10 -4.27
N ASN A 4 -0.42 -11.20 -4.36
CA ASN A 4 0.05 -10.45 -3.19
C ASN A 4 -0.92 -9.36 -2.76
N ILE A 5 -1.63 -8.73 -3.70
CA ILE A 5 -2.63 -7.69 -3.39
C ILE A 5 -3.82 -8.31 -2.67
N GLU A 6 -4.27 -9.47 -3.15
CA GLU A 6 -5.40 -10.20 -2.57
C GLU A 6 -5.05 -10.71 -1.17
N ALA A 7 -3.86 -11.29 -0.99
CA ALA A 7 -3.36 -11.68 0.33
C ALA A 7 -3.31 -10.50 1.32
N ILE A 8 -2.91 -9.31 0.84
CA ILE A 8 -2.86 -8.10 1.66
C ILE A 8 -4.26 -7.59 1.98
N LYS A 9 -5.20 -7.65 1.03
CA LYS A 9 -6.60 -7.31 1.28
C LYS A 9 -7.19 -8.21 2.37
N ILE A 10 -6.99 -9.52 2.26
CA ILE A 10 -7.44 -10.52 3.25
C ILE A 10 -6.80 -10.25 4.61
N TYR A 11 -5.49 -9.99 4.65
CA TYR A 11 -4.79 -9.65 5.89
C TYR A 11 -5.40 -8.40 6.55
N CYS A 12 -5.57 -7.32 5.79
CA CYS A 12 -6.13 -6.07 6.29
C CYS A 12 -7.58 -6.26 6.77
N GLU A 13 -8.41 -7.00 6.02
CA GLU A 13 -9.78 -7.33 6.43
C GLU A 13 -9.81 -8.15 7.73
N THR A 14 -8.96 -9.18 7.85
CA THR A 14 -8.88 -10.03 9.04
C THR A 14 -8.40 -9.26 10.28
N ASN A 15 -7.46 -8.32 10.09
CA ASN A 15 -6.90 -7.50 11.17
C ASN A 15 -7.66 -6.19 11.41
N HIS A 16 -8.81 -6.00 10.75
CA HIS A 16 -9.62 -4.77 10.83
C HIS A 16 -8.82 -3.49 10.52
N VAL A 17 -7.82 -3.60 9.64
CA VAL A 17 -7.01 -2.48 9.16
C VAL A 17 -7.68 -1.90 7.92
N PRO A 18 -8.07 -0.62 7.91
CA PRO A 18 -8.65 0.00 6.72
C PRO A 18 -7.61 0.04 5.60
N VAL A 19 -7.97 -0.51 4.43
CA VAL A 19 -7.12 -0.55 3.25
C VAL A 19 -7.85 0.06 2.06
N SER A 20 -7.15 0.87 1.28
CA SER A 20 -7.65 1.45 0.02
C SER A 20 -6.65 1.17 -1.08
N LEU A 21 -7.11 0.50 -2.14
CA LEU A 21 -6.32 0.18 -3.32
C LEU A 21 -6.76 1.10 -4.46
N ILE A 22 -5.86 1.97 -4.90
CA ILE A 22 -6.11 2.91 -5.99
C ILE A 22 -5.43 2.37 -7.25
N GLN A 23 -6.23 2.02 -8.25
CA GLN A 23 -5.71 1.58 -9.54
C GLN A 23 -5.23 2.77 -10.37
N VAL A 24 -3.95 2.76 -10.70
CA VAL A 24 -3.29 3.78 -11.53
C VAL A 24 -2.89 3.11 -12.84
N ASP A 25 -3.73 3.27 -13.85
CA ASP A 25 -3.60 2.63 -15.17
C ASP A 25 -3.25 3.62 -16.29
N THR A 26 -3.15 4.90 -15.96
CA THR A 26 -2.81 5.95 -16.92
C THR A 26 -1.72 6.86 -16.37
N LEU A 27 -0.91 7.42 -17.28
CA LEU A 27 0.10 8.42 -16.94
C LEU A 27 -0.50 9.67 -16.32
N HIS A 28 -1.74 10.03 -16.65
CA HIS A 28 -2.41 11.18 -16.05
C HIS A 28 -2.65 10.96 -14.56
N LYS A 29 -3.31 9.83 -14.20
CA LYS A 29 -3.51 9.45 -12.79
C LYS A 29 -2.19 9.38 -12.02
N ALA A 30 -1.13 8.84 -12.64
CA ALA A 30 0.18 8.76 -12.01
C ALA A 30 0.80 10.15 -11.69
N LYS A 31 0.56 11.15 -12.56
CA LYS A 31 1.08 12.52 -12.38
C LYS A 31 0.32 13.33 -11.33
N GLU A 32 -0.93 12.97 -11.04
CA GLU A 32 -1.74 13.65 -10.02
C GLU A 32 -1.42 13.18 -8.60
N LEU A 33 -0.69 12.07 -8.45
CA LEU A 33 -0.30 11.57 -7.14
C LEU A 33 0.76 12.46 -6.48
N PRO A 34 0.73 12.62 -5.14
CA PRO A 34 1.69 13.43 -4.41
C PRO A 34 3.07 12.75 -4.25
N CYS A 35 3.42 11.77 -5.09
CA CYS A 35 4.66 11.01 -5.00
C CYS A 35 5.18 10.58 -6.37
N VAL A 36 6.48 10.24 -6.44
CA VAL A 36 7.07 9.61 -7.62
C VAL A 36 6.50 8.20 -7.79
N PHE A 37 5.49 8.04 -8.64
CA PHE A 37 4.84 6.77 -8.88
C PHE A 37 5.66 5.91 -9.85
N ASN A 38 5.96 4.67 -9.45
CA ASN A 38 6.56 3.66 -10.32
C ASN A 38 5.54 2.55 -10.58
N ASN A 39 5.69 1.38 -9.94
CA ASN A 39 4.73 0.28 -10.04
C ASN A 39 3.76 0.24 -8.84
N TRP A 40 4.21 0.66 -7.66
CA TRP A 40 3.44 0.69 -6.42
C TRP A 40 3.78 1.94 -5.65
N ALA A 41 2.83 2.43 -4.84
CA ALA A 41 3.07 3.44 -3.83
C ALA A 41 2.25 3.09 -2.59
N VAL A 42 2.90 3.11 -1.43
CA VAL A 42 2.27 2.80 -0.14
C VAL A 42 2.19 4.09 0.67
N PHE A 43 0.98 4.39 1.11
CA PHE A 43 0.69 5.48 2.04
C PHE A 43 0.12 4.89 3.32
N TYR A 44 0.55 5.44 4.46
CA TYR A 44 -0.01 5.09 5.77
C TYR A 44 -0.29 6.36 6.55
N ASN A 45 -1.51 6.49 7.08
CA ASN A 45 -1.97 7.69 7.81
C ASN A 45 -1.66 9.00 7.06
N GLY A 46 -1.90 9.04 5.75
CA GLY A 46 -1.62 10.20 4.89
C GLY A 46 -0.15 10.44 4.55
N ASN A 47 0.78 9.69 5.15
CA ASN A 47 2.21 9.84 4.92
C ASN A 47 2.72 8.84 3.88
N PHE A 48 3.61 9.31 3.00
CA PHE A 48 4.30 8.46 2.04
C PHE A 48 5.26 7.50 2.75
N VAL A 49 5.17 6.20 2.45
CA VAL A 49 6.02 5.17 3.06
C VAL A 49 7.08 4.69 2.07
N THR A 50 6.67 4.21 0.89
CA THR A 50 7.60 3.67 -0.11
C THR A 50 6.95 3.55 -1.48
N VAL A 51 7.78 3.55 -2.53
CA VAL A 51 7.43 3.15 -3.90
C VAL A 51 8.12 1.86 -4.35
N ASN A 52 8.94 1.26 -3.48
CA ASN A 52 9.62 0.02 -3.79
C ASN A 52 8.66 -1.16 -3.72
N LEU A 53 8.90 -2.17 -4.55
CA LEU A 53 7.99 -3.27 -4.85
C LEU A 53 7.23 -3.80 -3.61
N PHE A 54 5.91 -3.67 -3.64
CA PHE A 54 4.97 -4.15 -2.64
C PHE A 54 4.85 -5.67 -2.71
N LEU A 55 5.79 -6.38 -2.08
CA LEU A 55 5.99 -7.80 -2.38
C LEU A 55 5.35 -8.80 -1.41
N ASP A 56 4.94 -8.42 -0.20
CA ASP A 56 4.37 -9.41 0.73
C ASP A 56 3.61 -8.83 1.93
N VAL A 57 2.70 -9.62 2.51
CA VAL A 57 1.95 -9.32 3.75
C VAL A 57 2.89 -8.98 4.91
N SER A 58 4.05 -9.64 4.99
CA SER A 58 5.07 -9.40 6.03
C SER A 58 5.56 -7.95 6.06
N TYR A 59 5.56 -7.26 4.92
CA TYR A 59 5.94 -5.85 4.85
C TYR A 59 4.83 -4.93 5.38
N ILE A 60 3.56 -5.28 5.11
CA ILE A 60 2.40 -4.57 5.65
C ILE A 60 2.33 -4.70 7.16
N GLU A 61 2.53 -5.90 7.71
CA GLU A 61 2.62 -6.13 9.15
C GLU A 61 3.63 -5.21 9.81
N LYS A 62 4.83 -5.06 9.22
CA LYS A 62 5.86 -4.16 9.74
C LYS A 62 5.43 -2.70 9.72
N ILE A 63 4.78 -2.25 8.65
CA ILE A 63 4.26 -0.88 8.55
C ILE A 63 3.19 -0.67 9.62
N VAL A 64 2.17 -1.52 9.67
CA VAL A 64 1.06 -1.42 10.64
C VAL A 64 1.61 -1.41 12.05
N ASN A 65 2.50 -2.34 12.41
CA ASN A 65 3.10 -2.38 13.74
C ASN A 65 3.94 -1.15 14.06
N ARG A 66 4.71 -0.62 13.10
CA ARG A 66 5.53 0.58 13.29
C ARG A 66 4.69 1.82 13.61
N TYR A 67 3.52 1.95 13.00
CA TYR A 67 2.69 3.13 13.14
C TYR A 67 1.53 2.97 14.14
N ALA A 68 1.18 1.74 14.55
CA ALA A 68 0.18 1.47 15.58
C ALA A 68 0.67 1.72 17.02
N THR A 69 1.98 1.94 17.22
CA THR A 69 2.59 2.21 18.53
C THR A 69 2.84 3.70 18.81
N THR A 70 2.29 4.62 18.01
CA THR A 70 2.32 6.08 18.25
C THR A 70 0.91 6.58 18.48
#